data_AF-A0A368JSN3-F1
#
_entry.id   AF-A0A368JSN3-F1
#
_cell.length_a   1.000
_cell.length_b   1.000
_cell.length_c   1.000
_cell.angle_alpha   90.00
_cell.angle_beta   90.00
_cell.angle_gamma   90.00
#
_symmetry.space_group_name_H-M   'P 1'
#
loop_
_entity.id
_entity.type
_entity.pdbx_description
1 polymer ?
#
loop_
_entity_poly.entity_id
_entity_poly.type
_entity_poly.pdbx_seq_one_letter_code
_entity_poly.pdbx_strand_id
1 'polypeptide(L)'
;MPLVHLAKDPILKQIIASTPLPKVAFAYDEDPTQNRIYLALLESIVSQQISVKAADSIFTRFLALFPDGYPYPEQLVGKSAEELRSAGLSGQKSVYLQSVAAFALQNPMTNEYLGPLTDEEVVQYLLPIKGVGRWTVEMLLMFVLDRPDVFPIDDLVIRQKMVKAYGLTETGRALYKRLHEIAEPWRPHRTLASRYLWRWKP
;
A
#
# COMPACT_ATOMS: atom_id res chain seq x y z
N MET A 1 11.78 16.74 -14.64
CA MET A 1 11.52 16.88 -13.19
C MET A 1 10.04 16.59 -12.91
N PRO A 2 9.71 15.60 -12.06
CA PRO A 2 8.32 15.17 -11.83
C PRO A 2 7.35 16.29 -11.43
N LEU A 3 7.76 17.18 -10.52
CA LEU A 3 6.92 18.28 -10.06
C LEU A 3 6.58 19.29 -11.17
N VAL A 4 7.54 19.58 -12.07
CA VAL A 4 7.30 20.48 -13.21
C VAL A 4 6.29 19.87 -14.18
N HIS A 5 6.36 18.54 -14.36
CA HIS A 5 5.40 17.82 -15.18
C HIS A 5 4.00 17.83 -14.56
N LEU A 6 3.87 17.48 -13.27
CA LEU A 6 2.60 17.48 -12.55
C LEU A 6 1.96 18.87 -12.45
N ALA A 7 2.77 19.93 -12.38
CA ALA A 7 2.31 21.32 -12.33
C ALA A 7 1.68 21.84 -13.64
N LYS A 8 1.64 21.02 -14.72
CA LYS A 8 0.86 21.33 -15.92
C LYS A 8 -0.65 21.26 -15.66
N ASP A 9 -1.07 20.43 -14.71
CA ASP A 9 -2.42 20.45 -14.17
C ASP A 9 -2.54 21.63 -13.19
N PRO A 10 -3.37 22.64 -13.48
CA PRO A 10 -3.45 23.86 -12.67
C PRO A 10 -3.97 23.60 -11.25
N ILE A 11 -4.85 22.60 -11.07
CA ILE A 11 -5.38 22.24 -9.76
C ILE A 11 -4.30 21.51 -8.96
N LEU A 12 -3.64 20.54 -9.59
CA LEU A 12 -2.54 19.82 -8.94
C LEU A 12 -1.37 20.76 -8.61
N LYS A 13 -1.08 21.76 -9.46
CA LYS A 13 -0.10 22.81 -9.18
C LYS A 13 -0.41 23.58 -7.90
N GLN A 14 -1.68 23.95 -7.69
CA GLN A 14 -2.11 24.62 -6.46
C GLN A 14 -1.93 23.71 -5.24
N ILE A 15 -2.33 22.44 -5.36
CA ILE A 15 -2.16 21.43 -4.30
C ILE A 15 -0.68 21.26 -3.94
N ILE A 16 0.21 21.14 -4.93
CA ILE A 16 1.66 21.01 -4.71
C ILE A 16 2.21 22.24 -4.00
N ALA A 17 1.79 23.44 -4.41
CA ALA A 17 2.25 24.69 -3.81
C ALA A 17 1.80 24.85 -2.34
N SER A 18 0.61 24.34 -1.99
CA SER A 18 0.04 24.46 -0.64
C SER A 18 0.39 23.29 0.30
N THR A 19 1.11 22.27 -0.18
CA THR A 19 1.31 21.02 0.57
C THR A 19 2.81 20.73 0.74
N PRO A 20 3.29 20.54 1.98
CA PRO A 20 4.69 20.18 2.21
C PRO A 20 5.05 18.87 1.50
N LEU A 21 6.28 18.80 0.99
CA LEU A 21 6.80 17.64 0.25
C LEU A 21 6.47 16.32 0.99
N PRO A 22 5.83 15.34 0.34
CA PRO A 22 5.59 14.02 0.90
C PRO A 22 6.88 13.40 1.45
N LYS A 23 6.88 13.02 2.74
CA LYS A 23 7.98 12.24 3.32
C LYS A 23 8.02 10.88 2.61
N VAL A 24 9.22 10.36 2.35
CA VAL A 24 9.41 8.97 1.91
C VAL A 24 8.72 8.07 2.93
N ALA A 25 7.82 7.20 2.46
CA ALA A 25 7.09 6.30 3.34
C ALA A 25 7.92 5.01 3.47
N PHE A 26 8.00 4.50 4.70
CA PHE A 26 8.64 3.24 5.07
C PHE A 26 10.12 3.14 4.70
N ALA A 27 10.99 3.59 5.63
CA ALA A 27 12.35 3.07 5.69
C ALA A 27 12.25 1.69 6.37
N TYR A 28 12.09 0.63 5.58
CA TYR A 28 12.44 -0.69 6.09
C TYR A 28 13.96 -0.71 6.17
N ASP A 29 14.51 -1.12 7.32
CA ASP A 29 15.95 -1.33 7.45
C ASP A 29 16.41 -2.26 6.32
N GLU A 30 17.55 -1.95 5.71
CA GLU A 30 18.15 -2.72 4.62
C GLU A 30 18.79 -4.01 5.17
N ASP A 31 18.01 -4.86 5.82
CA ASP A 31 18.44 -6.23 6.12
C ASP A 31 18.22 -7.09 4.86
N PRO A 32 19.30 -7.48 4.15
CA PRO A 32 19.18 -8.26 2.92
C PRO A 32 18.66 -9.68 3.17
N THR A 33 18.62 -10.14 4.43
CA THR A 33 18.09 -11.45 4.80
C THR A 33 16.57 -11.44 4.97
N GLN A 34 15.95 -10.26 5.10
CA GLN A 34 14.52 -10.12 5.31
C GLN A 34 13.80 -9.84 4.00
N ASN A 35 12.70 -10.55 3.79
CA ASN A 35 11.83 -10.28 2.65
C ASN A 35 10.92 -9.08 2.96
N ARG A 36 11.36 -7.90 2.53
CA ARG A 36 10.63 -6.63 2.71
C ARG A 36 9.21 -6.66 2.14
N ILE A 37 8.99 -7.29 0.98
CA ILE A 37 7.68 -7.33 0.32
C ILE A 37 6.71 -8.17 1.14
N TYR A 38 7.17 -9.33 1.61
CA TYR A 38 6.43 -10.18 2.52
C TYR A 38 6.04 -9.43 3.80
N LEU A 39 7.03 -8.82 4.48
CA LEU A 39 6.81 -8.10 5.73
C LEU A 39 5.84 -6.92 5.55
N ALA A 40 5.98 -6.17 4.45
CA ALA A 40 5.10 -5.05 4.15
C ALA A 40 3.65 -5.47 3.88
N LEU A 41 3.41 -6.64 3.25
CA LEU A 41 2.04 -7.16 3.13
C LEU A 41 1.44 -7.52 4.49
N LEU A 42 2.23 -8.11 5.39
CA LEU A 42 1.77 -8.40 6.74
C LEU A 42 1.39 -7.11 7.48
N GLU A 43 2.28 -6.11 7.45
CA GLU A 43 2.04 -4.80 8.07
C GLU A 43 0.82 -4.10 7.49
N SER A 44 0.64 -4.16 6.17
CA SER A 44 -0.51 -3.59 5.47
C SER A 44 -1.81 -4.23 5.95
N ILE A 45 -1.87 -5.56 6.07
CA ILE A 45 -3.03 -6.29 6.61
C ILE A 45 -3.30 -5.89 8.07
N VAL A 46 -2.27 -5.80 8.91
CA VAL A 46 -2.42 -5.35 10.30
C VAL A 46 -3.00 -3.94 10.36
N SER A 47 -2.59 -3.05 9.46
CA SER A 47 -3.01 -1.65 9.42
C SER A 47 -4.45 -1.42 8.91
N GLN A 48 -5.07 -2.41 8.27
CA GLN A 48 -6.42 -2.26 7.72
C GLN A 48 -7.45 -1.84 8.78
N GLN A 49 -8.26 -0.81 8.45
CA GLN A 49 -9.41 -0.34 9.22
C GLN A 49 -9.12 0.13 10.66
N ILE A 50 -7.87 0.47 10.98
CA ILE A 50 -7.48 0.97 12.30
C ILE A 50 -6.56 2.20 12.19
N SER A 51 -6.39 2.94 13.28
CA SER A 51 -5.44 4.06 13.32
C SER A 51 -4.00 3.55 13.21
N VAL A 52 -3.11 4.38 12.65
CA VAL A 52 -1.65 4.10 12.55
C VAL A 52 -1.08 3.69 13.90
N LYS A 53 -1.33 4.45 14.98
CA LYS A 53 -0.84 4.13 16.33
C LYS A 53 -1.28 2.75 16.82
N ALA A 54 -2.51 2.34 16.50
CA ALA A 54 -3.01 1.01 16.87
C ALA A 54 -2.34 -0.08 16.03
N ALA A 55 -2.15 0.16 14.73
CA ALA A 55 -1.42 -0.73 13.84
C ALA A 55 0.01 -0.95 14.31
N ASP A 56 0.77 0.12 14.58
CA ASP A 56 2.15 0.06 15.07
C ASP A 56 2.25 -0.78 16.34
N SER A 57 1.31 -0.55 17.28
CA SER A 57 1.27 -1.28 18.56
C SER A 57 0.98 -2.77 18.39
N ILE A 58 0.03 -3.13 17.51
CA ILE A 58 -0.28 -4.54 17.20
C ILE A 58 0.88 -5.19 16.45
N PHE A 59 1.44 -4.51 15.46
CA PHE A 59 2.52 -5.05 14.64
C PHE A 59 3.78 -5.28 15.48
N THR A 60 4.14 -4.34 16.37
CA THR A 60 5.25 -4.53 17.32
C THR A 60 5.06 -5.78 18.20
N ARG A 61 3.87 -5.98 18.77
CA ARG A 61 3.57 -7.18 19.57
C ARG A 61 3.58 -8.46 18.72
N PHE A 62 3.13 -8.36 17.47
CA PHE A 62 3.14 -9.47 16.53
C PHE A 62 4.56 -9.91 16.19
N LEU A 63 5.46 -8.97 15.87
CA LEU A 63 6.88 -9.26 15.64
C LEU A 63 7.54 -9.89 16.88
N ALA A 64 7.16 -9.44 18.08
CA ALA A 64 7.65 -10.02 19.34
C ALA A 64 7.21 -11.49 19.59
N LEU A 65 6.32 -12.06 18.75
CA LEU A 65 6.01 -13.51 18.78
C LEU A 65 7.11 -14.37 18.14
N PHE A 66 8.10 -13.75 17.50
CA PHE A 66 9.18 -14.39 16.77
C PHE A 66 10.54 -14.07 17.42
N PRO A 67 11.43 -15.07 17.61
CA PRO A 67 12.66 -14.90 18.41
C PRO A 67 13.59 -13.77 17.97
N ASP A 68 13.68 -13.52 16.67
CA ASP A 68 14.52 -12.48 16.06
C ASP A 68 13.68 -11.30 15.51
N GLY A 69 12.40 -11.24 15.87
CA GLY A 69 11.50 -10.17 15.45
C GLY A 69 11.06 -10.25 13.99
N TYR A 70 11.43 -11.30 13.24
CA TYR A 70 10.99 -11.49 11.87
C TYR A 70 9.98 -12.65 11.76
N PRO A 71 8.79 -12.43 11.18
CA PRO A 71 7.73 -13.42 11.12
C PRO A 71 7.98 -14.43 9.99
N TYR A 72 8.97 -15.31 10.09
CA TYR A 72 9.28 -16.25 9.00
C TYR A 72 8.03 -17.02 8.54
N PRO A 73 7.84 -17.21 7.22
CA PRO A 73 6.66 -17.90 6.69
C PRO A 73 6.39 -19.26 7.35
N GLU A 74 7.44 -20.06 7.57
CA GLU A 74 7.37 -21.39 8.19
C GLU A 74 6.84 -21.32 9.62
N GLN A 75 7.26 -20.29 10.37
CA GLN A 75 6.84 -20.09 11.75
C GLN A 75 5.43 -19.51 11.82
N LEU A 76 5.11 -18.53 10.97
CA LEU A 76 3.81 -17.86 10.97
C LEU A 76 2.66 -18.81 10.59
N VAL A 77 2.87 -19.70 9.62
CA VAL A 77 1.86 -20.73 9.28
C VAL A 77 1.56 -21.65 10.46
N GLY A 78 2.58 -21.97 11.30
CA GLY A 78 2.44 -22.83 12.46
C GLY A 78 1.84 -22.17 13.72
N LYS A 79 1.72 -20.84 13.75
CA LYS A 79 1.18 -20.12 14.92
C LYS A 79 -0.29 -20.46 15.16
N SER A 80 -0.63 -20.72 16.41
CA SER A 80 -2.02 -20.90 16.82
C SER A 80 -2.82 -19.59 16.76
N ALA A 81 -4.14 -19.70 16.64
CA ALA A 81 -5.01 -18.53 16.68
C ALA A 81 -4.94 -17.79 18.04
N GLU A 82 -4.63 -18.49 19.13
CA GLU A 82 -4.46 -17.89 20.45
C GLU A 82 -3.18 -17.04 20.53
N GLU A 83 -2.05 -17.57 20.04
CA GLU A 83 -0.79 -16.81 19.97
C GLU A 83 -0.97 -15.53 19.14
N LEU A 84 -1.59 -15.62 17.95
CA LEU A 84 -1.80 -14.44 17.11
C LEU A 84 -2.75 -13.43 17.76
N ARG A 85 -3.80 -13.89 18.46
CA ARG A 85 -4.70 -13.00 19.21
C ARG A 85 -4.01 -12.32 20.38
N SER A 86 -3.02 -12.97 21.02
CA SER A 86 -2.25 -12.36 22.11
C SER A 86 -1.52 -11.07 21.69
N ALA A 87 -1.18 -10.95 20.39
CA ALA A 87 -0.63 -9.71 19.83
C ALA A 87 -1.69 -8.62 19.54
N GLY A 88 -2.98 -8.94 19.66
CA GLY A 88 -4.10 -8.04 19.35
C GLY A 88 -4.64 -8.17 17.93
N LEU A 89 -4.32 -9.25 17.21
CA LEU A 89 -4.88 -9.54 15.91
C LEU A 89 -6.33 -10.03 16.02
N SER A 90 -7.18 -9.59 15.09
CA SER A 90 -8.50 -10.21 14.91
C SER A 90 -8.36 -11.58 14.26
N GLY A 91 -9.34 -12.46 14.45
CA GLY A 91 -9.31 -13.80 13.82
C GLY A 91 -9.21 -13.73 12.29
N GLN A 92 -9.85 -12.74 11.67
CA GLN A 92 -9.77 -12.52 10.22
C GLN A 92 -8.36 -12.10 9.79
N LYS A 93 -7.72 -11.17 10.51
CA LYS A 93 -6.34 -10.75 10.23
C LYS A 93 -5.36 -11.90 10.43
N SER A 94 -5.52 -12.72 11.48
CA SER A 94 -4.72 -13.93 11.68
C SER A 94 -4.75 -14.85 10.44
N VAL A 95 -5.95 -15.14 9.91
CA VAL A 95 -6.11 -15.95 8.70
C VAL A 95 -5.44 -15.32 7.49
N TYR A 96 -5.52 -14.00 7.33
CA TYR A 96 -4.91 -13.29 6.21
C TYR A 96 -3.37 -13.29 6.29
N LEU A 97 -2.80 -13.04 7.47
CA LEU A 97 -1.35 -13.11 7.67
C LEU A 97 -0.81 -14.53 7.39
N GLN A 98 -1.53 -15.57 7.86
CA GLN A 98 -1.19 -16.95 7.54
C GLN A 98 -1.33 -17.27 6.04
N SER A 99 -2.29 -16.64 5.36
CA SER A 99 -2.45 -16.79 3.90
C SER A 99 -1.27 -16.17 3.14
N VAL A 100 -0.77 -15.02 3.57
CA VAL A 100 0.47 -14.41 3.02
C VAL A 100 1.67 -15.32 3.26
N ALA A 101 1.81 -15.88 4.47
CA ALA A 101 2.88 -16.83 4.80
C ALA A 101 2.83 -18.10 3.95
N ALA A 102 1.65 -18.72 3.82
CA ALA A 102 1.47 -19.90 2.99
C ALA A 102 1.80 -19.62 1.52
N PHE A 103 1.45 -18.44 1.01
CA PHE A 103 1.83 -18.03 -0.33
C PHE A 103 3.35 -17.89 -0.47
N ALA A 104 4.01 -17.21 0.48
CA ALA A 104 5.46 -16.98 0.48
C ALA A 104 6.30 -18.27 0.53
N LEU A 105 5.77 -19.34 1.15
CA LEU A 105 6.43 -20.65 1.18
C LEU A 105 6.48 -21.33 -0.19
N GLN A 106 5.52 -21.03 -1.06
CA GLN A 106 5.36 -21.71 -2.35
C GLN A 106 5.76 -20.83 -3.53
N ASN A 107 5.87 -19.52 -3.31
CA ASN A 107 5.98 -18.51 -4.35
C ASN A 107 7.03 -17.46 -3.98
N PRO A 108 7.95 -17.10 -4.89
CA PRO A 108 8.93 -16.06 -4.61
C PRO A 108 8.27 -14.69 -4.42
N MET A 109 8.55 -14.06 -3.29
CA MET A 109 8.09 -12.71 -2.97
C MET A 109 9.25 -11.72 -2.90
N THR A 110 10.30 -11.89 -3.68
CA THR A 110 11.51 -11.06 -3.61
C THR A 110 11.46 -9.90 -4.60
N ASN A 111 12.27 -8.87 -4.37
CA ASN A 111 12.43 -7.78 -5.34
C ASN A 111 13.04 -8.27 -6.67
N GLU A 112 13.90 -9.28 -6.62
CA GLU A 112 14.46 -9.92 -7.83
C GLU A 112 13.36 -10.51 -8.72
N TYR A 113 12.36 -11.14 -8.11
CA TYR A 113 11.25 -11.74 -8.85
C TYR A 113 10.18 -10.72 -9.26
N LEU A 114 9.75 -9.84 -8.35
CA LEU A 114 8.64 -8.90 -8.58
C LEU A 114 9.05 -7.59 -9.25
N GLY A 115 10.33 -7.18 -9.14
CA GLY A 115 10.86 -5.95 -9.71
C GLY A 115 10.79 -5.88 -11.24
N PRO A 116 11.13 -6.96 -11.98
CA PRO A 116 11.01 -6.99 -13.44
C PRO A 116 9.58 -6.99 -13.97
N LEU A 117 8.61 -7.42 -13.17
CA LEU A 117 7.20 -7.48 -13.57
C LEU A 117 6.61 -6.08 -13.78
N THR A 118 5.60 -5.97 -14.62
CA THR A 118 4.75 -4.79 -14.73
C THR A 118 3.84 -4.65 -13.50
N ASP A 119 3.34 -3.43 -13.25
CA ASP A 119 2.43 -3.16 -12.14
C ASP A 119 1.21 -4.09 -12.13
N GLU A 120 0.62 -4.37 -13.30
CA GLU A 120 -0.55 -5.24 -13.40
C GLU A 120 -0.18 -6.73 -13.20
N GLU A 121 1.00 -7.17 -13.66
CA GLU A 121 1.47 -8.53 -13.36
C GLU A 121 1.69 -8.75 -11.86
N VAL A 122 2.25 -7.77 -11.15
CA VAL A 122 2.39 -7.84 -9.69
C VAL A 122 1.01 -7.90 -9.01
N VAL A 123 0.05 -7.10 -9.48
CA VAL A 123 -1.34 -7.17 -8.99
C VAL A 123 -1.91 -8.57 -9.17
N GLN A 124 -1.87 -9.12 -10.39
CA GLN A 124 -2.43 -10.45 -10.66
C GLN A 124 -1.71 -11.55 -9.90
N TYR A 125 -0.40 -11.40 -9.66
CA TYR A 125 0.40 -12.37 -8.91
C TYR A 125 0.01 -12.44 -7.43
N LEU A 126 -0.28 -11.30 -6.80
CA LEU A 126 -0.57 -11.21 -5.36
C LEU A 126 -2.07 -11.29 -5.02
N LEU A 127 -2.96 -11.02 -5.99
CA LEU A 127 -4.42 -11.04 -5.79
C LEU A 127 -5.00 -12.38 -5.29
N PRO A 128 -4.43 -13.56 -5.59
CA PRO A 128 -4.91 -14.83 -5.03
C PRO A 128 -4.77 -14.94 -3.50
N ILE A 129 -3.94 -14.10 -2.87
CA ILE A 129 -3.72 -14.14 -1.43
C ILE A 129 -4.96 -13.62 -0.69
N LYS A 130 -5.59 -14.48 0.12
CA LYS A 130 -6.77 -14.11 0.90
C LYS A 130 -6.46 -12.93 1.84
N GLY A 131 -7.22 -11.85 1.72
CA GLY A 131 -7.03 -10.61 2.49
C GLY A 131 -6.17 -9.54 1.80
N VAL A 132 -5.62 -9.86 0.63
CA VAL A 132 -4.90 -8.93 -0.24
C VAL A 132 -5.82 -8.55 -1.40
N GLY A 133 -6.19 -7.28 -1.49
CA GLY A 133 -6.95 -6.72 -2.61
C GLY A 133 -6.06 -5.84 -3.50
N ARG A 134 -6.59 -5.40 -4.64
CA ARG A 134 -5.87 -4.49 -5.57
C ARG A 134 -5.28 -3.28 -4.84
N TRP A 135 -6.07 -2.58 -4.03
CA TRP A 135 -5.59 -1.43 -3.25
C TRP A 135 -4.38 -1.77 -2.38
N THR A 136 -4.36 -2.94 -1.72
CA THR A 136 -3.22 -3.40 -0.91
C THR A 136 -1.97 -3.55 -1.77
N VAL A 137 -2.11 -4.15 -2.96
CA VAL A 137 -0.99 -4.32 -3.89
C VAL A 137 -0.54 -2.97 -4.45
N GLU A 138 -1.44 -2.04 -4.72
CA GLU A 138 -1.09 -0.68 -5.15
C GLU A 138 -0.28 0.07 -4.07
N MET A 139 -0.61 -0.11 -2.79
CA MET A 139 0.22 0.43 -1.70
C MET A 139 1.62 -0.20 -1.69
N LEU A 140 1.72 -1.52 -1.91
CA LEU A 140 3.01 -2.21 -2.06
C LEU A 140 3.81 -1.65 -3.24
N LEU A 141 3.18 -1.48 -4.41
CA LEU A 141 3.81 -0.92 -5.60
C LEU A 141 4.38 0.47 -5.31
N MET A 142 3.61 1.32 -4.62
CA MET A 142 3.99 2.71 -4.35
C MET A 142 5.08 2.87 -3.28
N PHE A 143 5.06 2.04 -2.24
CA PHE A 143 5.84 2.28 -1.03
C PHE A 143 6.93 1.23 -0.74
N VAL A 144 6.92 0.13 -1.48
CA VAL A 144 7.89 -0.97 -1.30
C VAL A 144 8.67 -1.20 -2.58
N LEU A 145 7.99 -1.20 -3.73
CA LEU A 145 8.61 -1.36 -5.04
C LEU A 145 8.91 -0.03 -5.74
N ASP A 146 8.67 1.10 -5.07
CA ASP A 146 8.95 2.46 -5.53
C ASP A 146 8.45 2.75 -6.96
N ARG A 147 7.32 2.15 -7.36
CA ARG A 147 6.72 2.34 -8.69
C ARG A 147 6.23 3.79 -8.82
N PRO A 148 6.68 4.54 -9.84
CA PRO A 148 6.42 5.98 -9.94
C PRO A 148 5.02 6.31 -10.49
N ASP A 149 4.34 5.34 -11.12
CA ASP A 149 3.15 5.60 -11.93
C ASP A 149 1.90 4.82 -11.49
N VAL A 150 1.68 4.71 -10.19
CA VAL A 150 0.49 4.04 -9.61
C VAL A 150 -0.57 5.09 -9.24
N PHE A 151 -1.82 4.81 -9.62
CA PHE A 151 -2.98 5.62 -9.25
C PHE A 151 -4.03 4.76 -8.54
N PRO A 152 -4.05 4.75 -7.19
CA PRO A 152 -4.95 3.90 -6.43
C PRO A 152 -6.36 4.51 -6.39
N ILE A 153 -7.09 4.41 -7.50
CA ILE A 153 -8.43 5.00 -7.65
C ILE A 153 -9.45 4.43 -6.64
N ASP A 154 -9.21 3.21 -6.15
CA ASP A 154 -10.03 2.57 -5.13
C ASP A 154 -9.78 3.13 -3.72
N ASP A 155 -8.76 3.98 -3.54
CA ASP A 155 -8.52 4.69 -2.29
C ASP A 155 -9.58 5.78 -2.05
N LEU A 156 -10.31 5.66 -0.94
CA LEU A 156 -11.39 6.57 -0.60
C LEU A 156 -10.90 8.01 -0.40
N VAL A 157 -9.72 8.19 0.21
CA VAL A 157 -9.18 9.52 0.49
C VAL A 157 -8.79 10.19 -0.82
N ILE A 158 -8.11 9.49 -1.73
CA ILE A 158 -7.79 10.00 -3.07
C ILE A 158 -9.06 10.43 -3.80
N ARG A 159 -10.09 9.58 -3.87
CA ARG A 159 -11.36 9.93 -4.53
C ARG A 159 -11.99 11.18 -3.92
N GLN A 160 -12.12 11.24 -2.59
CA GLN A 160 -12.72 12.38 -1.90
C GLN A 160 -11.93 13.67 -2.13
N LYS A 161 -10.60 13.60 -2.11
CA LYS A 161 -9.72 14.75 -2.36
C LYS A 161 -9.85 15.24 -3.79
N MET A 162 -9.90 14.34 -4.78
CA MET A 162 -10.11 14.73 -6.17
C MET A 162 -11.50 15.30 -6.41
N VAL A 163 -12.56 14.67 -5.87
CA VAL A 163 -13.94 15.20 -5.96
C VAL A 163 -13.98 16.65 -5.45
N LYS A 164 -13.36 16.91 -4.28
CA LYS A 164 -13.30 18.27 -3.73
C LYS A 164 -12.43 19.21 -4.58
N ALA A 165 -11.22 18.79 -4.98
CA ALA A 165 -10.26 19.63 -5.69
C ALA A 165 -10.74 20.04 -7.08
N TYR A 166 -11.39 19.13 -7.80
CA TYR A 166 -11.83 19.32 -9.18
C TYR A 166 -13.31 19.69 -9.29
N GLY A 167 -14.02 19.86 -8.17
CA GLY A 167 -15.44 20.24 -8.13
C GLY A 167 -16.36 19.24 -8.83
N LEU A 168 -16.08 17.94 -8.69
CA LEU A 168 -16.79 16.89 -9.41
C LEU A 168 -18.16 16.62 -8.79
N THR A 169 -19.17 16.41 -9.64
CA THR A 169 -20.54 16.08 -9.23
C THR A 169 -20.98 14.68 -9.67
N GLU A 170 -20.18 14.04 -10.52
CA GLU A 170 -20.42 12.69 -11.01
C GLU A 170 -20.41 11.66 -9.87
N THR A 171 -21.14 10.57 -10.07
CA THR A 171 -21.20 9.44 -9.13
C THR A 171 -21.04 8.10 -9.86
N GLY A 172 -20.81 7.03 -9.10
CA GLY A 172 -20.68 5.67 -9.66
C GLY A 172 -19.64 5.60 -10.78
N ARG A 173 -19.94 4.84 -11.84
CA ARG A 173 -19.02 4.61 -12.97
C ARG A 173 -18.57 5.89 -13.68
N ALA A 174 -19.43 6.90 -13.76
CA ALA A 174 -19.10 8.18 -14.39
C ALA A 174 -17.98 8.90 -13.61
N LEU A 175 -18.03 8.86 -12.27
CA LEU A 175 -16.98 9.40 -11.43
C LEU A 175 -15.65 8.69 -11.66
N TYR A 176 -15.62 7.34 -11.66
CA TYR A 176 -14.37 6.59 -11.89
C TYR A 176 -13.75 6.93 -13.24
N LYS A 177 -14.57 7.02 -14.30
CA LYS A 177 -14.09 7.46 -15.62
C LYS A 177 -13.46 8.85 -15.55
N ARG A 178 -14.14 9.81 -14.91
CA ARG A 178 -13.67 11.19 -14.79
C ARG A 178 -12.36 11.30 -14.01
N LEU A 179 -12.22 10.54 -12.93
CA LEU A 179 -10.99 10.49 -12.13
C LEU A 179 -9.81 9.95 -12.95
N HIS A 180 -10.02 8.91 -13.76
CA HIS A 180 -9.00 8.41 -14.68
C HIS A 180 -8.60 9.45 -15.74
N GLU A 181 -9.56 10.12 -16.36
CA GLU A 181 -9.28 11.19 -17.35
C GLU A 181 -8.44 12.32 -16.74
N ILE A 182 -8.72 12.71 -15.50
CA ILE A 182 -7.95 13.74 -14.78
C ILE A 182 -6.54 13.25 -14.44
N ALA A 183 -6.40 11.98 -14.05
CA ALA A 183 -5.11 11.42 -13.63
C ALA A 183 -4.19 11.02 -14.79
N GLU A 184 -4.73 10.83 -16.00
CA GLU A 184 -3.96 10.36 -17.16
C GLU A 184 -2.81 11.31 -17.55
N PRO A 185 -2.99 12.64 -17.60
CA PRO A 185 -1.90 13.59 -17.86
C PRO A 185 -0.81 13.63 -16.78
N TRP A 186 -1.00 12.99 -15.62
CA TRP A 186 0.00 12.94 -14.55
C TRP A 186 1.05 11.84 -14.77
N ARG A 187 0.86 10.95 -15.75
CA ARG A 187 1.82 9.92 -16.09
C ARG A 187 3.16 10.52 -16.57
N PRO A 188 4.31 9.95 -16.16
CA PRO A 188 4.49 8.69 -15.45
C PRO A 188 4.68 8.88 -13.93
N HIS A 189 4.02 9.86 -13.32
CA HIS A 189 4.29 10.32 -11.95
C HIS A 189 3.05 10.28 -11.05
N ARG A 190 2.07 9.42 -11.36
CA ARG A 190 0.81 9.33 -10.61
C ARG A 190 1.02 8.97 -9.14
N THR A 191 2.06 8.20 -8.80
CA THR A 191 2.38 7.90 -7.40
C THR A 191 2.66 9.17 -6.61
N LEU A 192 3.43 10.10 -7.19
CA LEU A 192 3.76 11.37 -6.54
C LEU A 192 2.53 12.26 -6.41
N ALA A 193 1.68 12.33 -7.45
CA ALA A 193 0.41 13.06 -7.40
C ALA A 193 -0.50 12.54 -6.27
N SER A 194 -0.67 11.22 -6.16
CA SER A 194 -1.42 10.56 -5.08
C SER A 194 -0.88 10.92 -3.70
N ARG A 195 0.45 10.95 -3.53
CA ARG A 195 1.10 11.36 -2.27
C ARG A 195 0.83 12.81 -1.88
N TYR A 196 0.71 13.72 -2.85
CA TYR A 196 0.26 15.09 -2.59
C TYR A 196 -1.21 15.14 -2.19
N LEU A 197 -2.09 14.41 -2.90
CA LEU A 197 -3.52 14.36 -2.60
C LEU A 197 -3.81 13.85 -1.18
N TRP A 198 -3.12 12.81 -0.72
CA TRP A 198 -3.28 12.33 0.67
C TRP A 198 -2.92 13.37 1.73
N ARG A 199 -1.89 14.20 1.45
CA ARG A 199 -1.41 15.21 2.39
C ARG A 199 -2.14 16.54 2.30
N TRP A 200 -2.81 16.79 1.17
CA TRP A 200 -3.50 18.04 0.93
C TRP A 200 -4.59 18.27 1.97
N LYS A 201 -4.53 19.43 2.65
CA LYS A 201 -5.54 19.87 3.60
C LYS A 201 -6.30 21.05 2.96
N PRO A 202 -7.50 20.77 2.44
CA PRO A 202 -8.30 21.73 1.70
C PRO A 202 -9.19 22.58 2.61
#